data_AF-A0A3S3P161-F1
#
_entry.id   AF-A0A3S3P161-F1
#
_cell.length_a   1.000
_cell.length_b   1.000
_cell.length_c   1.000
_cell.angle_alpha   90.00
_cell.angle_beta   90.00
_cell.angle_gamma   90.00
#
_symmetry.space_group_name_H-M   'P 1'
#
loop_
_entity.id
_entity.type
_entity.pdbx_description
1 polymer ?
#
loop_
_entity_poly.entity_id
_entity_poly.type
_entity_poly.pdbx_seq_one_letter_code
_entity_poly.pdbx_strand_id
1 'polypeptide(L)'
;IFSDAQCSGVPDGFYGDPQQCDRYYECRDGKLVADELCPDGTVFNTEKPNDKPACELPFGIDCSSRPKLQPPQSTERCPRLYGLFRDERVCSVFIQCTNGEAYEHSCPENLYFNDQKGVCDWSDSVDGCNLPYSLGFSCPEYKEEEYLQYGDPRFPDPSDCRKLYVCIRHVYNKQNVLLPRHLSCEEGKVYNQEIQECDYPENVRGCENYYPQTDRRVASPSSSGASRRDGGNSVIRSSLNPAAAPRSIGAGGGAANRGPVGVPTRIRGINKEDIHQI
;
A
#
# COMPACT_ATOMS: atom_id res chain seq x y z
N ILE A 1 -24.71 -17.46 17.95
CA ILE A 1 -25.83 -17.96 17.13
C ILE A 1 -26.81 -16.81 17.04
N PHE A 2 -27.00 -16.29 15.82
CA PHE A 2 -27.95 -15.22 15.58
C PHE A 2 -29.39 -15.74 15.53
N SER A 3 -30.35 -14.84 15.71
CA SER A 3 -31.78 -15.16 15.62
C SER A 3 -32.56 -13.98 15.07
N ASP A 4 -33.77 -14.22 14.55
CA ASP A 4 -34.67 -13.18 14.02
C ASP A 4 -34.91 -12.00 15.00
N ALA A 5 -34.74 -12.23 16.30
CA ALA A 5 -34.82 -11.18 17.31
C ALA A 5 -33.83 -10.01 17.06
N GLN A 6 -32.70 -10.26 16.40
CA GLN A 6 -31.71 -9.23 16.07
C GLN A 6 -32.11 -8.34 14.90
N CYS A 7 -33.00 -8.82 14.03
CA CYS A 7 -33.50 -8.06 12.89
C CYS A 7 -34.84 -7.38 13.18
N SER A 8 -35.48 -7.70 14.30
CA SER A 8 -36.75 -7.10 14.72
C SER A 8 -36.61 -5.58 14.94
N GLY A 9 -37.19 -4.78 14.04
CA GLY A 9 -37.14 -3.32 14.09
C GLY A 9 -35.84 -2.70 13.57
N VAL A 10 -34.98 -3.52 12.93
CA VAL A 10 -33.76 -3.08 12.28
C VAL A 10 -34.03 -2.92 10.78
N PRO A 11 -33.52 -1.85 10.12
CA PRO A 11 -33.64 -1.71 8.67
C PRO A 11 -33.04 -2.88 7.90
N ASP A 12 -33.42 -3.02 6.64
CA ASP A 12 -32.77 -3.99 5.76
C ASP A 12 -31.29 -3.62 5.57
N GLY A 13 -30.42 -4.63 5.58
CA GLY A 13 -29.00 -4.45 5.34
C GLY A 13 -28.09 -5.44 6.05
N PHE A 14 -26.79 -5.13 6.01
CA PHE A 14 -25.70 -5.94 6.55
C PHE A 14 -25.15 -5.36 7.85
N TYR A 15 -24.95 -6.22 8.85
CA TYR A 15 -24.57 -5.84 10.20
C TYR A 15 -23.45 -6.73 10.73
N GLY A 16 -22.50 -6.16 11.48
CA GLY A 16 -21.37 -6.92 12.03
C GLY A 16 -21.74 -7.74 13.26
N ASP A 17 -21.08 -8.88 13.44
CA ASP A 17 -21.16 -9.67 14.67
C ASP A 17 -20.55 -8.89 15.86
N PRO A 18 -21.20 -8.90 17.04
CA PRO A 18 -20.74 -8.14 18.21
C PRO A 18 -19.50 -8.73 18.89
N GLN A 19 -19.03 -9.92 18.51
CA GLN A 19 -17.90 -10.62 19.11
C GLN A 19 -16.79 -11.00 18.10
N GLN A 20 -17.14 -11.12 16.82
CA GLN A 20 -16.27 -11.62 15.76
C GLN A 20 -16.13 -10.61 14.62
N CYS A 21 -14.91 -10.14 14.36
CA CYS A 21 -14.66 -9.02 13.46
C CYS A 21 -14.90 -9.37 11.98
N ASP A 22 -14.72 -10.64 11.63
CA ASP A 22 -14.86 -11.15 10.27
C ASP A 22 -16.18 -11.88 10.04
N ARG A 23 -17.20 -11.58 10.85
CA ARG A 23 -18.55 -12.15 10.70
C ARG A 23 -19.58 -11.04 10.58
N TYR A 24 -20.57 -11.26 9.71
CA TYR A 24 -21.69 -10.36 9.52
C TYR A 24 -22.97 -11.14 9.30
N TYR A 25 -24.10 -10.44 9.40
CA TYR A 25 -25.41 -10.98 9.10
C TYR A 25 -26.23 -10.01 8.26
N GLU A 26 -27.19 -10.55 7.52
CA GLU A 26 -28.13 -9.78 6.73
C GLU A 26 -29.52 -9.82 7.37
N CYS A 27 -30.11 -8.64 7.55
CA CYS A 27 -31.51 -8.48 7.92
C CYS A 27 -32.33 -8.09 6.70
N ARG A 28 -33.47 -8.76 6.51
CA ARG A 28 -34.46 -8.41 5.49
C ARG A 28 -35.87 -8.63 5.99
N ASP A 29 -36.73 -7.63 5.85
CA ASP A 29 -38.12 -7.65 6.34
C ASP A 29 -38.23 -8.05 7.82
N GLY A 30 -37.28 -7.58 8.64
CA GLY A 30 -37.21 -7.87 10.07
C GLY A 30 -36.76 -9.30 10.42
N LYS A 31 -36.25 -10.08 9.45
CA LYS A 31 -35.77 -11.45 9.66
C LYS A 31 -34.29 -11.58 9.35
N LEU A 32 -33.64 -12.53 10.02
CA LEU A 32 -32.27 -12.92 9.74
C LEU A 32 -32.27 -13.80 8.48
N VAL A 33 -31.64 -13.34 7.40
CA VAL A 33 -31.61 -14.08 6.12
C VAL A 33 -30.24 -14.64 5.77
N ALA A 34 -29.16 -14.07 6.33
CA ALA A 34 -27.80 -14.58 6.17
C ALA A 34 -26.99 -14.40 7.46
N ASP A 35 -26.04 -15.31 7.70
CA ASP A 35 -25.07 -15.32 8.78
C ASP A 35 -23.77 -15.87 8.21
N GLU A 36 -22.85 -14.99 7.87
CA GLU A 36 -21.72 -15.28 6.99
C GLU A 36 -20.40 -14.78 7.59
N LEU A 37 -19.33 -15.42 7.15
CA LEU A 37 -17.97 -14.96 7.38
C LEU A 37 -17.50 -14.15 6.17
N CYS A 38 -16.78 -13.07 6.44
CA CYS A 38 -15.97 -12.42 5.43
C CYS A 38 -14.91 -13.40 4.89
N PRO A 39 -14.43 -13.21 3.64
CA PRO A 39 -13.32 -13.99 3.10
C PRO A 39 -12.12 -14.02 4.05
N ASP A 40 -11.45 -15.17 4.13
CA ASP A 40 -10.33 -15.38 5.07
C ASP A 40 -9.23 -14.32 4.91
N GLY A 41 -8.97 -13.56 5.97
CA GLY A 41 -8.02 -12.44 5.98
C GLY A 41 -8.65 -11.05 5.78
N THR A 42 -9.97 -10.96 5.63
CA THR A 42 -10.73 -9.70 5.64
C THR A 42 -11.65 -9.63 6.86
N VAL A 43 -12.08 -8.42 7.21
CA VAL A 43 -12.99 -8.13 8.34
C VAL A 43 -14.16 -7.28 7.88
N PHE A 44 -15.29 -7.36 8.56
CA PHE A 44 -16.47 -6.57 8.24
C PHE A 44 -16.28 -5.13 8.74
N ASN A 45 -16.44 -4.13 7.87
CA ASN A 45 -16.38 -2.72 8.22
C ASN A 45 -17.78 -2.17 8.57
N THR A 46 -18.04 -1.95 9.86
CA THR A 46 -19.33 -1.45 10.36
C THR A 46 -19.57 0.04 10.11
N GLU A 47 -18.57 0.78 9.62
CA GLU A 47 -18.68 2.22 9.32
C GLU A 47 -19.17 2.48 7.88
N LYS A 48 -19.16 1.46 7.02
CA LYS A 48 -19.69 1.56 5.65
C LYS A 48 -21.22 1.47 5.67
N PRO A 49 -21.89 2.04 4.64
CA PRO A 49 -23.31 1.80 4.43
C PRO A 49 -23.63 0.30 4.43
N ASN A 50 -24.74 -0.04 5.08
CA ASN A 50 -25.19 -1.42 5.27
C ASN A 50 -25.98 -1.97 4.06
N ASP A 51 -25.92 -1.34 2.89
CA ASP A 51 -26.63 -1.76 1.67
C ASP A 51 -25.93 -2.92 0.94
N LYS A 52 -24.67 -3.21 1.29
CA LYS A 52 -23.86 -4.30 0.77
C LYS A 52 -22.89 -4.82 1.85
N PRO A 53 -22.40 -6.07 1.76
CA PRO A 53 -21.39 -6.56 2.68
C PRO A 53 -20.08 -5.80 2.49
N ALA A 54 -19.57 -5.25 3.59
CA ALA A 54 -18.37 -4.41 3.61
C ALA A 54 -17.15 -5.17 4.16
N CYS A 55 -16.81 -6.31 3.55
CA CYS A 55 -15.59 -7.04 3.91
C CYS A 55 -14.36 -6.36 3.30
N GLU A 56 -13.46 -5.90 4.15
CA GLU A 56 -12.26 -5.13 3.78
C GLU A 56 -11.02 -5.68 4.50
N LEU A 57 -9.82 -5.32 4.01
CA LEU A 57 -8.59 -5.63 4.74
C LEU A 57 -8.61 -4.96 6.12
N PRO A 58 -8.03 -5.57 7.17
CA PRO A 58 -8.17 -5.09 8.55
C PRO A 58 -7.48 -3.76 8.84
N PHE A 59 -6.76 -3.20 7.87
CA PHE A 59 -6.02 -1.94 8.01
C PHE A 59 -6.97 -0.76 8.26
N GLY A 60 -6.87 -0.16 9.45
CA GLY A 60 -7.70 0.98 9.84
C GLY A 60 -9.12 0.62 10.29
N ILE A 61 -9.43 -0.66 10.49
CA ILE A 61 -10.74 -1.12 11.01
C ILE A 61 -10.59 -1.49 12.48
N ASP A 62 -11.42 -0.89 13.34
CA ASP A 62 -11.41 -1.21 14.77
C ASP A 62 -12.15 -2.55 15.05
N CYS A 63 -11.36 -3.56 15.39
CA CYS A 63 -11.81 -4.87 15.85
C CYS A 63 -11.76 -5.04 17.38
N SER A 64 -11.37 -4.01 18.15
CA SER A 64 -11.09 -4.13 19.59
C SER A 64 -12.29 -4.63 20.40
N SER A 65 -13.51 -4.25 20.00
CA SER A 65 -14.76 -4.68 20.63
C SER A 65 -15.23 -6.08 20.20
N ARG A 66 -14.72 -6.61 19.08
CA ARG A 66 -15.12 -7.87 18.44
C ARG A 66 -13.91 -8.66 17.93
N PRO A 67 -12.98 -9.06 18.81
CA PRO A 67 -11.64 -9.49 18.42
C PRO A 67 -11.56 -10.90 17.81
N LYS A 68 -12.64 -11.69 17.84
CA LYS A 68 -12.61 -13.05 17.30
C LYS A 68 -12.47 -13.00 15.77
N LEU A 69 -11.78 -13.98 15.23
CA LEU A 69 -11.60 -14.20 13.79
C LEU A 69 -11.79 -15.69 13.49
N GLN A 70 -12.12 -16.02 12.25
CA GLN A 70 -12.07 -17.38 11.75
C GLN A 70 -10.63 -17.94 11.79
N PRO A 71 -10.45 -19.27 11.86
CA PRO A 71 -9.14 -19.89 11.74
C PRO A 71 -8.44 -19.54 10.41
N PRO A 72 -7.11 -19.31 10.40
CA PRO A 72 -6.39 -19.02 9.17
C PRO A 72 -6.44 -20.18 8.18
N GLN A 73 -6.63 -19.84 6.90
CA GLN A 73 -6.46 -20.77 5.78
C GLN A 73 -5.17 -20.41 5.05
N SER A 74 -4.04 -20.92 5.54
CA SER A 74 -2.73 -20.59 4.99
C SER A 74 -2.35 -21.45 3.78
N THR A 75 -1.65 -20.85 2.82
CA THR A 75 -0.98 -21.52 1.70
C THR A 75 0.54 -21.31 1.81
N GLU A 76 1.32 -21.65 0.78
CA GLU A 76 2.79 -21.60 0.81
C GLU A 76 3.37 -20.22 1.21
N ARG A 77 2.85 -19.14 0.63
CA ARG A 77 3.32 -17.75 0.88
C ARG A 77 2.25 -16.82 1.45
N CYS A 78 1.07 -17.36 1.76
CA CYS A 78 -0.07 -16.58 2.24
C CYS A 78 -0.49 -17.09 3.62
N PRO A 79 -0.27 -16.31 4.70
CA PRO A 79 -0.82 -16.63 6.02
C PRO A 79 -2.35 -16.72 6.07
N ARG A 80 -3.04 -16.01 5.16
CA ARG A 80 -4.49 -16.02 4.94
C ARG A 80 -4.78 -15.96 3.45
N LEU A 81 -5.97 -16.39 3.01
CA LEU A 81 -6.34 -16.37 1.58
C LEU A 81 -6.31 -14.96 0.98
N TYR A 82 -6.66 -13.94 1.75
CA TYR A 82 -6.60 -12.54 1.35
C TYR A 82 -5.74 -11.75 2.34
N GLY A 83 -4.91 -10.83 1.84
CA GLY A 83 -4.10 -10.00 2.71
C GLY A 83 -2.92 -9.34 2.01
N LEU A 84 -2.29 -8.42 2.73
CA LEU A 84 -0.99 -7.87 2.39
C LEU A 84 -0.02 -8.23 3.51
N PHE A 85 1.05 -8.94 3.19
CA PHE A 85 2.01 -9.46 4.16
C PHE A 85 3.41 -9.00 3.80
N ARG A 86 4.19 -8.57 4.78
CA ARG A 86 5.60 -8.22 4.54
C ARG A 86 6.38 -9.47 4.15
N ASP A 87 7.34 -9.34 3.24
CA ASP A 87 8.34 -10.40 3.07
C ASP A 87 9.25 -10.45 4.30
N GLU A 88 9.52 -11.66 4.79
CA GLU A 88 10.29 -11.87 6.03
C GLU A 88 11.77 -11.50 5.90
N ARG A 89 12.31 -11.46 4.67
CA ARG A 89 13.73 -11.26 4.38
C ARG A 89 14.01 -9.88 3.78
N VAL A 90 13.06 -9.35 3.02
CA VAL A 90 13.21 -8.10 2.29
C VAL A 90 12.12 -7.12 2.69
N CYS A 91 12.45 -6.19 3.59
CA CYS A 91 11.50 -5.21 4.13
C CYS A 91 10.83 -4.30 3.08
N SER A 92 11.47 -4.08 1.93
CA SER A 92 10.91 -3.32 0.81
C SER A 92 9.98 -4.15 -0.09
N VAL A 93 9.76 -5.42 0.24
CA VAL A 93 8.90 -6.33 -0.51
C VAL A 93 7.70 -6.73 0.35
N PHE A 94 6.54 -6.81 -0.30
CA PHE A 94 5.32 -7.36 0.29
C PHE A 94 4.63 -8.32 -0.67
N ILE A 95 3.85 -9.22 -0.09
CA ILE A 95 3.11 -10.27 -0.76
C ILE A 95 1.63 -9.89 -0.67
N GLN A 96 1.01 -9.68 -1.82
CA GLN A 96 -0.44 -9.59 -1.93
C GLN A 96 -1.01 -10.99 -2.15
N CYS A 97 -1.89 -11.42 -1.24
CA CYS A 97 -2.60 -12.67 -1.34
C CYS A 97 -4.01 -12.44 -1.87
N THR A 98 -4.35 -13.16 -2.94
CA THR A 98 -5.71 -13.19 -3.49
C THR A 98 -6.13 -14.64 -3.64
N ASN A 99 -7.12 -15.07 -2.85
CA ASN A 99 -7.57 -16.45 -2.81
C ASN A 99 -6.43 -17.49 -2.59
N GLY A 100 -5.44 -17.12 -1.77
CA GLY A 100 -4.28 -17.96 -1.45
C GLY A 100 -3.16 -17.95 -2.49
N GLU A 101 -3.33 -17.24 -3.61
CA GLU A 101 -2.27 -17.00 -4.61
C GLU A 101 -1.46 -15.76 -4.22
N ALA A 102 -0.13 -15.92 -4.18
CA ALA A 102 0.81 -14.91 -3.73
C ALA A 102 1.39 -14.11 -4.91
N TYR A 103 1.21 -12.80 -4.87
CA TYR A 103 1.78 -11.86 -5.82
C TYR A 103 2.80 -10.98 -5.09
N GLU A 104 4.04 -11.02 -5.56
CA GLU A 104 5.12 -10.24 -4.97
C GLU A 104 5.15 -8.83 -5.54
N HIS A 105 5.28 -7.85 -4.65
CA HIS A 105 5.36 -6.44 -4.99
C HIS A 105 6.51 -5.79 -4.24
N SER A 106 7.16 -4.85 -4.90
CA SER A 106 8.14 -3.96 -4.24
C SER A 106 7.47 -2.65 -3.87
N CYS A 107 7.77 -2.17 -2.68
CA CYS A 107 7.49 -0.79 -2.31
C CYS A 107 8.25 0.17 -3.23
N PRO A 108 7.76 1.41 -3.39
CA PRO A 108 8.55 2.47 -4.01
C PRO A 108 9.92 2.60 -3.36
N GLU A 109 10.86 3.15 -4.11
CA GLU A 109 12.26 3.26 -3.69
C GLU A 109 12.38 3.89 -2.30
N ASN A 110 13.20 3.28 -1.43
CA ASN A 110 13.46 3.69 -0.05
C ASN A 110 12.23 3.65 0.90
N LEU A 111 11.14 2.99 0.51
CA LEU A 111 10.01 2.66 1.39
C LEU A 111 9.99 1.17 1.74
N TYR A 112 9.37 0.88 2.87
CA TYR A 112 9.32 -0.43 3.49
C TYR A 112 7.87 -0.75 3.86
N PHE A 113 7.46 -2.00 3.68
CA PHE A 113 6.06 -2.35 3.89
C PHE A 113 5.72 -2.38 5.39
N ASN A 114 4.85 -1.47 5.82
CA ASN A 114 4.28 -1.44 7.17
C ASN A 114 3.08 -2.40 7.23
N ASP A 115 3.27 -3.57 7.82
CA ASP A 115 2.24 -4.61 7.99
C ASP A 115 1.16 -4.27 9.02
N GLN A 116 1.36 -3.27 9.88
CA GLN A 116 0.31 -2.77 10.78
C GLN A 116 -0.66 -1.84 10.04
N LYS A 117 -0.14 -1.05 9.08
CA LYS A 117 -0.91 -0.06 8.32
C LYS A 117 -1.32 -0.54 6.93
N GLY A 118 -0.72 -1.61 6.42
CA GLY A 118 -0.97 -2.14 5.08
C GLY A 118 -0.45 -1.25 3.95
N VAL A 119 0.57 -0.42 4.21
CA VAL A 119 1.12 0.55 3.26
C VAL A 119 2.64 0.55 3.28
N CYS A 120 3.26 0.99 2.19
CA CYS A 120 4.68 1.30 2.19
C CYS A 120 4.92 2.61 2.97
N ASP A 121 5.71 2.51 4.03
CA ASP A 121 6.04 3.61 4.94
C ASP A 121 7.57 3.72 5.06
N TRP A 122 8.02 4.72 5.77
CA TRP A 122 9.43 4.94 6.01
C TRP A 122 10.03 3.90 6.97
N SER A 123 11.33 3.60 6.83
CA SER A 123 12.01 2.56 7.62
C SER A 123 11.89 2.71 9.13
N ASP A 124 11.92 3.94 9.64
CA ASP A 124 11.78 4.28 11.06
C ASP A 124 10.33 4.17 11.57
N SER A 125 9.35 4.13 10.67
CA SER A 125 7.95 3.82 10.97
C SER A 125 7.63 2.32 10.86
N VAL A 126 8.62 1.49 10.52
CA VAL A 126 8.44 0.07 10.21
C VAL A 126 9.28 -0.77 11.17
N ASP A 127 8.60 -1.35 12.16
CA ASP A 127 9.23 -2.22 13.17
C ASP A 127 10.06 -3.32 12.50
N GLY A 128 11.30 -3.51 12.99
CA GLY A 128 12.22 -4.53 12.49
C GLY A 128 12.89 -4.22 11.14
N CYS A 129 12.54 -3.10 10.49
CA CYS A 129 13.12 -2.67 9.21
C CYS A 129 13.91 -1.36 9.33
N ASN A 130 14.30 -1.01 10.56
CA ASN A 130 15.18 0.12 10.82
C ASN A 130 16.44 -0.01 9.97
N LEU A 131 16.80 1.08 9.27
CA LEU A 131 18.03 1.13 8.51
C LEU A 131 19.23 0.85 9.43
N PRO A 132 20.07 -0.16 9.17
CA PRO A 132 21.41 -0.19 9.75
C PRO A 132 22.31 0.90 9.15
N TYR A 133 21.86 1.56 8.08
CA TYR A 133 22.60 2.56 7.31
C TYR A 133 22.08 3.97 7.57
N SER A 134 22.91 4.81 8.16
CA SER A 134 22.86 6.23 7.81
C SER A 134 22.89 6.30 6.27
N LEU A 135 22.02 7.11 5.66
CA LEU A 135 22.00 7.31 4.20
C LEU A 135 23.30 7.93 3.64
N GLY A 136 24.39 7.94 4.42
CA GLY A 136 25.58 8.75 4.17
C GLY A 136 25.33 10.26 4.24
N PHE A 137 24.07 10.67 4.49
CA PHE A 137 23.61 12.04 4.52
C PHE A 137 22.98 12.32 5.89
N SER A 138 23.32 13.48 6.44
CA SER A 138 22.71 14.02 7.66
C SER A 138 22.06 15.34 7.30
N CYS A 139 20.84 15.56 7.78
CA CYS A 139 20.15 16.82 7.60
C CYS A 139 21.01 17.96 8.18
N PRO A 140 21.31 19.00 7.39
CA PRO A 140 21.99 20.19 7.90
C PRO A 140 21.21 20.84 9.04
N GLU A 141 21.91 21.59 9.89
CA GLU A 141 21.25 22.44 10.89
C GLU A 141 20.31 23.43 10.20
N TYR A 142 19.14 23.61 10.81
CA TYR A 142 18.05 24.33 10.20
C TYR A 142 17.33 25.18 11.24
N LYS A 143 17.00 26.42 10.89
CA LYS A 143 16.34 27.35 11.82
C LYS A 143 14.84 27.09 11.88
N GLU A 144 14.27 27.17 13.08
CA GLU A 144 12.84 26.92 13.29
C GLU A 144 11.96 27.90 12.49
N GLU A 145 12.36 29.17 12.36
CA GLU A 145 11.59 30.18 11.63
C GLU A 145 11.53 29.87 10.13
N GLU A 146 12.65 29.42 9.56
CA GLU A 146 12.73 29.04 8.15
C GLU A 146 11.81 27.83 7.88
N TYR A 147 11.60 26.95 8.88
CA TYR A 147 10.94 25.66 8.65
C TYR A 147 9.45 25.90 8.62
N LEU A 148 8.99 26.77 9.53
CA LEU A 148 7.62 27.24 9.55
C LEU A 148 7.25 28.00 8.27
N GLN A 149 8.22 28.64 7.62
CA GLN A 149 7.98 29.39 6.39
C GLN A 149 8.02 28.52 5.12
N TYR A 150 9.00 27.61 5.00
CA TYR A 150 9.29 26.89 3.76
C TYR A 150 8.99 25.38 3.81
N GLY A 151 8.84 24.81 5.01
CA GLY A 151 8.58 23.39 5.22
C GLY A 151 9.85 22.54 5.25
N ASP A 152 9.71 21.27 4.86
CA ASP A 152 10.80 20.29 4.87
C ASP A 152 11.89 20.65 3.86
N PRO A 153 13.13 20.93 4.29
CA PRO A 153 14.20 21.32 3.38
C PRO A 153 14.65 20.14 2.52
N ARG A 154 15.05 20.45 1.30
CA ARG A 154 15.41 19.48 0.27
C ARG A 154 16.83 19.74 -0.24
N PHE A 155 17.54 18.67 -0.56
CA PHE A 155 18.95 18.69 -0.96
C PHE A 155 19.20 17.70 -2.11
N PRO A 156 20.05 18.03 -3.07
CA PRO A 156 20.37 17.12 -4.17
C PRO A 156 21.14 15.91 -3.64
N ASP A 157 20.89 14.74 -4.22
CA ASP A 157 21.82 13.63 -4.06
C ASP A 157 23.08 13.88 -4.91
N PRO A 158 24.29 13.80 -4.32
CA PRO A 158 25.53 14.11 -5.04
C PRO A 158 25.93 13.05 -6.09
N SER A 159 25.32 11.87 -6.04
CA SER A 159 25.60 10.72 -6.91
C SER A 159 24.55 10.52 -8.01
N ASP A 160 23.36 11.10 -7.86
CA ASP A 160 22.24 10.87 -8.76
C ASP A 160 21.33 12.10 -8.89
N CYS A 161 21.33 12.74 -10.07
CA CYS A 161 20.50 13.91 -10.36
C CYS A 161 18.99 13.68 -10.19
N ARG A 162 18.49 12.44 -10.35
CA ARG A 162 17.07 12.14 -10.17
C ARG A 162 16.69 12.11 -8.68
N LYS A 163 17.67 11.97 -7.79
CA LYS A 163 17.44 11.74 -6.38
C LYS A 163 17.70 12.98 -5.54
N LEU A 164 17.00 13.00 -4.41
CA LEU A 164 17.08 14.08 -3.44
C LEU A 164 16.90 13.55 -2.02
N TYR A 165 17.45 14.29 -1.06
CA TYR A 165 17.14 14.13 0.35
C TYR A 165 16.08 15.14 0.76
N VAL A 166 15.05 14.69 1.45
CA VAL A 166 14.05 15.54 2.12
C VAL A 166 14.17 15.34 3.62
N CYS A 167 14.39 16.43 4.34
CA CYS A 167 14.59 16.40 5.78
C CYS A 167 13.27 16.62 6.51
N ILE A 168 12.66 15.53 6.96
CA ILE A 168 11.36 15.57 7.63
C ILE A 168 11.55 15.73 9.13
N ARG A 169 10.73 16.57 9.76
CA ARG A 169 10.73 16.75 11.22
C ARG A 169 10.12 15.54 11.93
N HIS A 170 10.88 14.99 12.86
CA HIS A 170 10.46 13.99 13.82
C HIS A 170 10.60 14.55 15.24
N VAL A 171 9.67 14.18 16.13
CA VAL A 171 9.73 14.55 17.54
C VAL A 171 10.20 13.36 18.35
N TYR A 172 11.42 13.42 18.87
CA TYR A 172 11.96 12.43 19.79
C TYR A 172 12.18 13.08 21.16
N ASN A 173 11.61 12.50 22.22
CA ASN A 173 11.77 13.01 23.58
C ASN A 173 11.46 14.52 23.71
N LYS A 174 10.44 15.01 22.98
CA LYS A 174 10.03 16.42 22.88
C LYS A 174 11.05 17.35 22.20
N GLN A 175 12.04 16.79 21.51
CA GLN A 175 12.99 17.54 20.69
C GLN A 175 12.72 17.28 19.22
N ASN A 176 12.83 18.32 18.40
CA ASN A 176 12.75 18.20 16.96
C ASN A 176 14.08 17.67 16.42
N VAL A 177 14.02 16.61 15.64
CA VAL A 177 15.15 16.03 14.91
C VAL A 177 14.73 15.94 13.45
N LEU A 178 15.55 16.46 12.54
CA LEU A 178 15.34 16.27 11.11
C LEU A 178 15.95 14.94 10.68
N LEU A 179 15.11 14.05 10.15
CA LEU A 179 15.56 12.78 9.59
C LEU A 179 15.51 12.85 8.05
N PRO A 180 16.60 12.45 7.37
CA PRO A 180 16.64 12.48 5.92
C PRO A 180 15.84 11.33 5.30
N ARG A 181 15.08 11.66 4.27
CA ARG A 181 14.38 10.72 3.39
C ARG A 181 15.00 10.79 2.01
N HIS A 182 15.41 9.65 1.48
CA HIS A 182 15.92 9.57 0.12
C HIS A 182 14.77 9.31 -0.85
N LEU A 183 14.52 10.26 -1.73
CA LEU A 183 13.43 10.24 -2.70
C LEU A 183 13.97 10.30 -4.12
N SER A 184 13.10 10.04 -5.08
CA SER A 184 13.39 10.09 -6.51
C SER A 184 12.31 10.92 -7.22
N CYS A 185 12.73 11.77 -8.14
CA CYS A 185 11.82 12.45 -9.05
C CYS A 185 11.09 11.47 -9.96
N GLU A 186 9.94 11.89 -10.50
CA GLU A 186 9.27 11.17 -11.57
C GLU A 186 10.23 10.93 -12.75
N GLU A 187 10.01 9.84 -13.48
CA GLU A 187 10.83 9.50 -14.64
C GLU A 187 10.81 10.63 -15.67
N GLY A 188 11.98 10.96 -16.21
CA GLY A 188 12.16 12.09 -17.13
C GLY A 188 12.47 13.43 -16.46
N LYS A 189 12.40 13.52 -15.12
CA LYS A 189 12.78 14.72 -14.35
C LYS A 189 13.98 14.46 -13.44
N VAL A 190 14.62 15.54 -13.01
CA VAL A 190 15.75 15.58 -12.05
C VAL A 190 15.49 16.66 -11.01
N TYR A 191 16.15 16.57 -9.86
CA TYR A 191 15.93 17.53 -8.78
C TYR A 191 16.65 18.85 -9.04
N ASN A 192 15.89 19.96 -9.04
CA ASN A 192 16.40 21.32 -9.21
C ASN A 192 16.47 22.02 -7.85
N GLN A 193 17.69 22.17 -7.32
CA GLN A 193 17.93 22.86 -6.05
C GLN A 193 17.55 24.35 -6.09
N GLU A 194 17.59 25.01 -7.24
CA GLU A 194 17.34 26.47 -7.34
C GLU A 194 15.87 26.80 -7.07
N ILE A 195 14.97 25.94 -7.55
CA ILE A 195 13.51 26.07 -7.40
C ILE A 195 12.91 25.11 -6.38
N GLN A 196 13.74 24.26 -5.76
CA GLN A 196 13.37 23.30 -4.72
C GLN A 196 12.32 22.25 -5.16
N GLU A 197 12.31 21.89 -6.45
CA GLU A 197 11.36 20.92 -7.04
C GLU A 197 11.98 20.08 -8.15
N CYS A 198 11.25 19.06 -8.62
CA CYS A 198 11.67 18.24 -9.75
C CYS A 198 11.39 18.98 -11.07
N ASP A 199 12.42 19.13 -11.89
CA ASP A 199 12.41 19.86 -13.14
C ASP A 199 13.00 19.01 -14.28
N TYR A 200 12.93 19.52 -15.51
CA TYR A 200 13.55 18.86 -16.64
C TYR A 200 15.09 18.95 -16.58
N PRO A 201 15.81 17.92 -17.05
CA PRO A 201 17.27 17.86 -17.03
C PRO A 201 17.98 19.09 -17.61
N GLU A 202 17.44 19.68 -18.68
CA GLU A 202 17.96 20.88 -19.33
C GLU A 202 17.97 22.13 -18.46
N ASN A 203 17.12 22.19 -17.44
CA ASN A 203 17.03 23.32 -16.51
C ASN A 203 17.95 23.15 -15.30
N VAL A 204 18.60 21.99 -15.16
CA VAL A 204 19.45 21.67 -14.00
C VAL A 204 20.89 21.52 -14.45
N ARG A 205 21.71 22.50 -14.05
CA ARG A 205 23.13 22.56 -14.42
C ARG A 205 23.86 21.28 -14.01
N GLY A 206 24.49 20.61 -14.98
CA GLY A 206 25.24 19.37 -14.78
C GLY A 206 24.42 18.09 -14.91
N CYS A 207 23.10 18.19 -15.09
CA CYS A 207 22.20 17.06 -15.25
C CYS A 207 21.59 16.98 -16.66
N GLU A 208 21.99 17.84 -17.60
CA GLU A 208 21.37 18.03 -18.92
C GLU A 208 21.35 16.75 -19.79
N ASN A 209 22.24 15.81 -19.51
CA ASN A 209 22.35 14.53 -20.22
C ASN A 209 22.09 13.31 -19.32
N TYR A 210 21.40 13.49 -18.20
CA TYR A 210 21.12 12.41 -17.24
C TYR A 210 20.35 11.24 -17.87
N TYR A 211 19.27 11.52 -18.64
CA TYR A 211 18.54 10.50 -19.38
C TYR A 211 19.12 10.29 -20.80
N PRO A 212 19.20 9.04 -21.28
CA PRO A 212 19.67 8.75 -22.63
C PRO A 212 18.72 9.33 -23.69
N GLN A 213 19.30 9.70 -24.84
CA GLN A 213 18.63 10.44 -25.92
C GLN A 213 17.39 9.73 -26.49
N THR A 214 17.25 8.42 -26.30
CA THR A 214 16.09 7.61 -26.73
C THR A 214 14.81 7.92 -25.93
N ASP A 215 14.97 8.39 -24.69
CA ASP A 215 13.86 8.56 -23.74
C ASP A 215 13.38 10.02 -23.65
N ARG A 216 14.11 10.94 -24.30
CA ARG A 216 13.79 12.39 -24.36
C ARG A 216 12.45 12.70 -25.02
N ARG A 217 11.88 11.79 -25.82
CA ARG A 217 10.57 11.99 -26.46
C ARG A 217 9.39 11.88 -25.50
N VAL A 218 9.60 11.32 -24.30
CA VAL A 218 8.57 11.24 -23.25
C VAL A 218 8.63 12.46 -22.31
N ALA A 219 9.79 13.11 -22.21
CA ALA A 219 10.09 14.15 -21.23
C ALA A 219 10.00 15.60 -21.75
N SER A 220 9.40 15.88 -22.91
CA SER A 220 9.29 17.26 -23.40
C SER A 220 7.84 17.61 -23.78
N PRO A 221 7.24 18.71 -23.27
CA PRO A 221 6.04 19.25 -23.86
C PRO A 221 6.43 19.88 -25.21
N SER A 222 5.97 19.27 -26.29
CA SER A 222 6.19 19.74 -27.66
C SER A 222 5.79 21.21 -27.81
N SER A 223 6.74 22.06 -28.16
CA SER A 223 6.51 23.45 -28.54
C SER A 223 5.85 23.53 -29.92
N SER A 224 4.56 23.81 -29.97
CA SER A 224 3.91 24.34 -31.18
C SER A 224 2.57 25.05 -30.89
N GLY A 225 2.55 26.38 -31.05
CA GLY A 225 1.42 27.10 -31.69
C GLY A 225 0.34 27.79 -30.83
N ALA A 226 0.48 29.12 -30.70
CA ALA A 226 -0.54 30.18 -30.81
C ALA A 226 -1.83 30.20 -29.93
N SER A 227 -1.85 31.18 -29.00
CA SER A 227 -2.89 32.19 -28.69
C SER A 227 -4.37 31.79 -28.52
N ARG A 228 -4.90 31.97 -27.29
CA ARG A 228 -6.13 32.76 -26.97
C ARG A 228 -6.26 32.97 -25.46
N ARG A 229 -6.65 34.18 -25.05
CA ARG A 229 -7.02 34.54 -23.68
C ARG A 229 -8.40 33.94 -23.36
N ASP A 230 -8.55 33.32 -22.19
CA ASP A 230 -9.70 33.59 -21.33
C ASP A 230 -9.39 33.25 -19.86
N GLY A 231 -9.98 34.01 -18.95
CA GLY A 231 -9.71 33.96 -17.52
C GLY A 231 -10.33 32.75 -16.82
N GLY A 232 -9.69 32.32 -15.74
CA GLY A 232 -10.20 31.26 -14.87
C GLY A 232 -9.28 31.03 -13.68
N ASN A 233 -9.53 31.76 -12.60
CA ASN A 233 -8.91 31.59 -11.29
C ASN A 233 -9.16 30.17 -10.78
N SER A 234 -8.13 29.38 -10.46
CA SER A 234 -8.26 28.16 -9.67
C SER A 234 -7.07 28.01 -8.73
N VAL A 235 -7.35 28.31 -7.47
CA VAL A 235 -6.52 28.01 -6.33
C VAL A 235 -6.66 26.50 -6.07
N ILE A 236 -5.59 25.72 -6.23
CA ILE A 236 -5.58 24.34 -5.71
C ILE A 236 -4.48 24.25 -4.67
N ARG A 237 -4.91 24.26 -3.41
CA ARG A 237 -4.13 23.84 -2.26
C ARG A 237 -3.81 22.35 -2.43
N SER A 238 -2.53 22.02 -2.49
CA SER A 238 -2.04 20.64 -2.47
C SER A 238 -2.19 20.09 -1.04
N SER A 239 -3.37 19.57 -0.72
CA SER A 239 -3.56 18.64 0.39
C SER A 239 -3.09 17.27 -0.06
N LEU A 240 -1.93 16.84 0.45
CA LEU A 240 -1.47 15.46 0.35
C LEU A 240 -2.45 14.57 1.13
N ASN A 241 -3.26 13.80 0.41
CA ASN A 241 -4.09 12.73 0.96
C ASN A 241 -3.42 11.39 0.58
N PRO A 242 -2.94 10.59 1.54
CA PRO A 242 -2.46 9.25 1.26
C PRO A 242 -3.59 8.25 1.51
N ALA A 243 -4.37 7.93 0.47
CA ALA A 243 -5.22 6.73 0.44
C ALA A 243 -5.80 6.53 -0.97
N ALA A 244 -5.13 5.72 -1.79
CA ALA A 244 -5.76 5.06 -2.92
C ALA A 244 -5.47 3.56 -2.78
N ALA A 245 -6.36 2.86 -2.09
CA ALA A 245 -6.41 1.40 -2.11
C ALA A 245 -6.68 0.92 -3.56
N PRO A 246 -6.15 -0.25 -3.97
CA PRO A 246 -6.49 -0.82 -5.26
C PRO A 246 -7.98 -1.17 -5.31
N ARG A 247 -8.61 -0.83 -6.42
CA ARG A 247 -10.01 -1.15 -6.71
C ARG A 247 -10.23 -2.66 -6.68
N SER A 248 -11.20 -3.10 -5.89
CA SER A 248 -11.71 -4.46 -5.86
C SER A 248 -12.26 -4.86 -7.24
N ILE A 249 -11.68 -5.91 -7.83
CA ILE A 249 -12.27 -6.60 -8.98
C ILE A 249 -13.32 -7.55 -8.40
N GLY A 250 -14.59 -7.24 -8.66
CA GLY A 250 -15.71 -8.11 -8.28
C GLY A 250 -15.69 -9.40 -9.08
N ALA A 251 -15.61 -10.54 -8.39
CA ALA A 251 -15.86 -11.85 -8.97
C ALA A 251 -17.34 -12.22 -8.74
N GLY A 252 -18.16 -12.01 -9.76
CA GLY A 252 -19.52 -12.54 -9.81
C GLY A 252 -19.51 -14.05 -10.05
N GLY A 253 -20.26 -14.79 -9.24
CA GLY A 253 -20.44 -16.23 -9.37
C GLY A 253 -21.33 -16.61 -10.56
N GLY A 254 -20.96 -17.71 -11.22
CA GLY A 254 -21.77 -18.42 -12.20
C GLY A 254 -21.48 -19.92 -12.12
N ALA A 255 -22.39 -20.66 -11.48
CA ALA A 255 -22.32 -22.11 -11.33
C ALA A 255 -22.66 -22.83 -12.65
N ALA A 256 -21.88 -23.85 -13.02
CA ALA A 256 -22.34 -24.92 -13.90
C ALA A 256 -21.62 -26.24 -13.60
N ASN A 257 -22.41 -27.22 -13.17
CA ASN A 257 -22.08 -28.64 -12.99
C ASN A 257 -21.54 -29.31 -14.28
N ARG A 258 -20.57 -30.23 -14.15
CA ARG A 258 -20.51 -31.55 -14.84
C ARG A 258 -19.31 -32.41 -14.39
N GLY A 259 -19.60 -33.51 -13.69
CA GLY A 259 -19.09 -34.88 -13.91
C GLY A 259 -17.59 -35.24 -13.77
N PRO A 260 -17.22 -36.39 -13.15
CA PRO A 260 -15.83 -36.76 -12.87
C PRO A 260 -15.19 -37.54 -14.02
N VAL A 261 -13.88 -37.36 -14.24
CA VAL A 261 -13.09 -38.21 -15.14
C VAL A 261 -11.82 -38.70 -14.44
N GLY A 262 -11.81 -40.00 -14.16
CA GLY A 262 -10.72 -40.93 -14.48
C GLY A 262 -9.30 -40.67 -13.97
N VAL A 263 -8.95 -41.36 -12.88
CA VAL A 263 -7.57 -41.72 -12.50
C VAL A 263 -6.95 -42.64 -13.58
N PRO A 264 -5.62 -42.57 -13.80
CA PRO A 264 -4.86 -43.81 -13.83
C PRO A 264 -3.62 -43.79 -12.94
N THR A 265 -3.37 -44.96 -12.35
CA THR A 265 -2.38 -45.30 -11.34
C THR A 265 -1.08 -45.84 -11.93
N ARG A 266 0.01 -45.70 -11.15
CA ARG A 266 1.32 -46.41 -11.17
C ARG A 266 2.32 -45.95 -12.25
N ILE A 267 3.63 -45.82 -11.94
CA ILE A 267 4.54 -46.89 -11.51
C ILE A 267 5.82 -46.33 -10.81
N ARG A 268 6.19 -47.02 -9.71
CA ARG A 268 7.51 -47.27 -9.06
C ARG A 268 8.36 -46.11 -8.52
N GLY A 269 8.68 -46.26 -7.23
CA GLY A 269 9.67 -45.47 -6.52
C GLY A 269 11.11 -45.95 -6.71
N ILE A 270 12.03 -45.08 -6.32
CA ILE A 270 13.43 -45.36 -6.02
C ILE A 270 13.78 -44.59 -4.74
N ASN A 271 14.55 -45.25 -3.87
CA ASN A 271 14.88 -44.90 -2.50
C ASN A 271 15.86 -43.72 -2.38
N LYS A 272 15.90 -43.18 -1.15
CA LYS A 272 16.90 -42.26 -0.60
C LYS A 272 18.32 -42.82 -0.67
N GLU A 273 19.26 -41.87 -0.60
CA GLU A 273 20.73 -41.98 -0.44
C GLU A 273 21.50 -41.89 -1.76
N ASP A 274 21.94 -40.66 -2.08
CA ASP A 274 23.34 -40.42 -2.45
C ASP A 274 23.74 -38.97 -2.14
N ILE A 275 24.87 -38.86 -1.46
CA ILE A 275 25.56 -37.68 -0.94
C ILE A 275 26.67 -37.35 -1.95
N HIS A 276 26.79 -36.08 -2.36
CA HIS A 276 28.04 -35.27 -2.38
C HIS A 276 28.03 -34.17 -3.46
N GLN A 277 28.42 -32.97 -3.00
CA GLN A 277 29.23 -31.95 -3.68
C GLN A 277 28.86 -31.52 -5.12
N ILE A 278 28.43 -30.27 -5.27
CA ILE A 278 29.24 -29.11 -5.75
C ILE A 278 28.53 -27.83 -5.30
#